data_AF-A0A1M4IP61-F1
#
_entry.id   AF-A0A1M4IP61-F1
#
_cell.length_a   1.000
_cell.length_b   1.000
_cell.length_c   1.000
_cell.angle_alpha   90.00
_cell.angle_beta   90.00
_cell.angle_gamma   90.00
#
_symmetry.space_group_name_H-M   'P 1'
#
loop_
_entity.id
_entity.type
_entity.pdbx_description
1 polymer ?
#
loop_
_entity_poly.entity_id
_entity_poly.type
_entity_poly.pdbx_seq_one_letter_code
_entity_poly.pdbx_strand_id
1 'polypeptide(L)'
;MLIYVGLDGDQADQRGAKLKALQAHFGETESHALSMLSATALAPGNKARGKRLVVNSHGNVNVFAGLTPAAFLQQLLSKGLAKESFEEIALMACQVGAQSQTNSIAGNFAKELKRLLVQQGIVAKLYAPRGTLTYVVHQEQKLGQRFYVVDSMHIACPERNYPLQEGLLLVQ
;
A
#
# COMPACT_ATOMS: atom_id res chain seq x y z
N MET A 1 -0.90 3.70 -12.02
CA MET A 1 -0.28 4.81 -11.27
C MET A 1 -0.02 4.35 -9.85
N LEU A 2 1.24 4.26 -9.42
CA LEU A 2 1.57 3.92 -8.03
C LEU A 2 1.61 5.20 -7.19
N ILE A 3 0.78 5.31 -6.16
CA ILE A 3 0.90 6.40 -5.19
C ILE A 3 1.81 5.94 -4.08
N TYR A 4 2.89 6.66 -3.93
CA TYR A 4 3.86 6.48 -2.89
C TYR A 4 3.51 7.32 -1.66
N VAL A 5 3.65 6.76 -0.45
CA VAL A 5 3.95 7.49 0.80
C VAL A 5 4.82 6.60 1.69
N GLY A 6 6.08 6.36 1.32
CA GLY A 6 6.94 5.45 2.07
C GLY A 6 7.55 6.05 3.34
N LEU A 7 7.22 5.42 4.47
CA LEU A 7 8.12 4.85 5.48
C LEU A 7 9.29 5.73 6.03
N ASP A 8 9.05 6.54 7.08
CA ASP A 8 10.05 7.38 7.82
C ASP A 8 11.10 6.62 8.68
N GLY A 9 11.53 5.43 8.28
CA GLY A 9 12.52 4.63 9.05
C GLY A 9 13.73 4.10 8.28
N ASP A 10 13.65 4.04 6.94
CA ASP A 10 14.70 3.44 6.11
C ASP A 10 15.61 4.49 5.46
N GLN A 11 16.86 4.12 5.20
CA GLN A 11 17.76 4.90 4.34
C GLN A 11 17.16 5.07 2.93
N ALA A 12 17.38 6.23 2.31
CA ALA A 12 16.75 6.62 1.05
C ALA A 12 16.93 5.57 -0.07
N ASP A 13 18.10 4.95 -0.15
CA ASP A 13 18.44 3.98 -1.20
C ASP A 13 17.67 2.66 -1.02
N GLN A 14 17.49 2.19 0.22
CA GLN A 14 16.68 1.00 0.49
C GLN A 14 15.21 1.24 0.15
N ARG A 15 14.73 2.45 0.44
CA ARG A 15 13.37 2.86 0.12
C ARG A 15 13.12 2.88 -1.38
N GLY A 16 14.07 3.38 -2.17
CA GLY A 16 14.02 3.33 -3.63
C GLY A 16 13.97 1.89 -4.17
N ALA A 17 14.76 0.98 -3.60
CA ALA A 17 14.75 -0.44 -3.98
C ALA A 17 13.41 -1.12 -3.70
N LYS A 18 12.82 -0.89 -2.52
CA LYS A 18 11.49 -1.41 -2.13
C LYS A 18 10.40 -0.93 -3.09
N LEU A 19 10.45 0.34 -3.48
CA LEU A 19 9.50 0.90 -4.44
C LEU A 19 9.61 0.26 -5.81
N LYS A 20 10.83 0.11 -6.31
CA LYS A 20 11.09 -0.52 -7.60
C LYS A 20 10.56 -1.96 -7.63
N ALA A 21 10.68 -2.70 -6.52
CA ALA A 21 10.13 -4.04 -6.40
C ALA A 21 8.60 -4.06 -6.47
N LEU A 22 7.93 -3.13 -5.78
CA LEU A 22 6.47 -3.00 -5.88
C LEU A 22 6.01 -2.59 -7.28
N GLN A 23 6.70 -1.64 -7.91
CA GLN A 23 6.45 -1.23 -9.29
C GLN A 23 6.54 -2.42 -10.25
N ALA A 24 7.61 -3.21 -10.13
CA ALA A 24 7.79 -4.43 -10.93
C ALA A 24 6.67 -5.45 -10.68
N HIS A 25 6.25 -5.65 -9.43
CA HIS A 25 5.20 -6.60 -9.07
C HIS A 25 3.82 -6.21 -9.62
N PHE A 26 3.47 -4.91 -9.55
CA PHE A 26 2.16 -4.42 -10.01
C PHE A 26 2.13 -4.01 -11.49
N GLY A 27 3.28 -4.02 -12.18
CA GLY A 27 3.40 -3.62 -13.59
C GLY A 27 3.28 -2.10 -13.81
N GLU A 28 3.74 -1.30 -12.85
CA GLU A 28 3.56 0.15 -12.81
C GLU A 28 4.87 0.90 -13.04
N THR A 29 4.85 1.96 -13.85
CA THR A 29 6.07 2.67 -14.29
C THR A 29 6.37 3.96 -13.50
N GLU A 30 5.37 4.57 -12.87
CA GLU A 30 5.51 5.87 -12.19
C GLU A 30 5.16 5.77 -10.71
N SER A 31 5.92 6.48 -9.86
CA SER A 31 5.65 6.63 -8.43
C SER A 31 5.63 8.10 -8.03
N HIS A 32 4.61 8.49 -7.25
CA HIS A 32 4.43 9.87 -6.79
C HIS A 32 4.09 9.93 -5.31
N ALA A 33 4.69 10.86 -4.57
CA ALA A 33 4.28 11.12 -3.19
C ALA A 33 2.81 11.61 -3.14
N LEU A 34 1.97 11.04 -2.26
CA LEU A 34 0.56 11.46 -2.12
C LEU A 34 0.42 12.97 -1.89
N SER A 35 1.31 13.56 -1.09
CA SER A 35 1.33 15.00 -0.82
C SER A 35 1.55 15.84 -2.09
N MET A 36 2.39 15.34 -3.01
CA MET A 36 2.75 16.00 -4.27
C MET A 36 1.70 15.83 -5.37
N LEU A 37 0.69 14.98 -5.17
CA LEU A 37 -0.38 14.84 -6.15
C LEU A 37 -1.20 16.12 -6.26
N SER A 38 -1.61 16.45 -7.49
CA SER A 38 -2.60 17.49 -7.70
C SER A 38 -3.94 17.10 -7.05
N ALA A 39 -4.79 18.10 -6.81
CA ALA A 39 -6.13 17.90 -6.22
C ALA A 39 -7.06 17.03 -7.09
N THR A 40 -6.71 16.77 -8.36
CA THR A 40 -7.50 15.97 -9.31
C THR A 40 -6.79 14.70 -9.77
N ALA A 41 -5.63 14.37 -9.20
CA ALA A 41 -4.82 13.24 -9.64
C ALA A 41 -5.58 11.91 -9.58
N LEU A 42 -6.51 11.76 -8.63
CA LEU A 42 -7.28 10.53 -8.42
C LEU A 42 -8.66 10.55 -9.07
N ALA A 43 -9.03 11.66 -9.69
CA ALA A 43 -10.37 11.86 -10.22
C ALA A 43 -10.66 10.90 -11.40
N PRO A 44 -11.92 10.42 -11.55
CA PRO A 44 -12.31 9.57 -12.67
C PRO A 44 -12.00 10.14 -14.06
N GLY A 45 -11.97 11.47 -14.18
CA GLY A 45 -11.59 12.17 -15.42
C GLY A 45 -10.10 12.10 -15.77
N ASN A 46 -9.21 11.82 -14.80
CA ASN A 46 -7.78 11.69 -15.06
C ASN A 46 -7.45 10.32 -15.66
N LYS A 47 -7.27 10.26 -16.98
CA LYS A 47 -6.95 9.00 -17.69
C LYS A 47 -5.60 8.39 -17.30
N ALA A 48 -4.66 9.18 -16.80
CA ALA A 48 -3.33 8.70 -16.39
C ALA A 48 -3.35 7.90 -15.07
N ARG A 49 -4.43 7.99 -14.27
CA ARG A 49 -4.52 7.34 -12.96
C ARG A 49 -4.54 5.81 -13.02
N GLY A 50 -4.95 5.22 -14.15
CA GLY A 50 -5.18 3.79 -14.29
C GLY A 50 -6.41 3.28 -13.54
N LYS A 51 -6.47 1.97 -13.31
CA LYS A 51 -7.61 1.28 -12.65
C LYS A 51 -7.31 0.84 -11.21
N ARG A 52 -6.04 0.70 -10.86
CA ARG A 52 -5.57 0.27 -9.54
C ARG A 52 -4.84 1.41 -8.86
N LEU A 53 -5.15 1.59 -7.59
CA LEU A 53 -4.39 2.43 -6.68
C LEU A 53 -3.57 1.55 -5.74
N VAL A 54 -2.24 1.60 -5.84
CA VAL A 54 -1.34 0.97 -4.87
C VAL A 54 -0.75 2.05 -3.98
N VAL A 55 -0.88 1.90 -2.66
CA VAL A 55 -0.32 2.83 -1.67
C VAL A 55 0.63 2.09 -0.74
N ASN A 56 1.90 2.48 -0.73
CA ASN A 56 2.92 1.90 0.15
C ASN A 56 3.31 2.85 1.27
N SER A 57 3.25 2.40 2.53
CA SER A 57 3.61 3.19 3.73
C SER A 57 3.89 2.34 4.98
N HIS A 58 4.28 3.00 6.08
CA HIS A 58 4.34 2.36 7.40
C HIS A 58 2.90 2.20 7.87
N GLY A 59 2.67 1.16 8.66
CA GLY A 59 1.38 0.97 9.25
C GLY A 59 1.42 -0.05 10.36
N ASN A 60 0.28 -0.16 11.03
CA ASN A 60 -0.03 -1.21 11.96
C ASN A 60 -1.55 -1.43 11.93
N VAL A 61 -2.06 -2.19 12.89
CA VAL A 61 -3.48 -2.53 12.97
C VAL A 61 -4.40 -1.30 13.05
N ASN A 62 -3.91 -0.14 13.49
CA ASN A 62 -4.73 1.05 13.76
C ASN A 62 -4.43 2.24 12.84
N VAL A 63 -3.23 2.35 12.29
CA VAL A 63 -2.79 3.50 11.48
C VAL A 63 -2.06 3.10 10.20
N PHE A 64 -2.17 3.95 9.19
CA PHE A 64 -1.44 3.87 7.93
C PHE A 64 -0.84 5.24 7.64
N ALA A 65 0.45 5.32 7.32
CA ALA A 65 1.18 6.59 7.14
C ALA A 65 1.04 7.56 8.33
N GLY A 66 0.91 7.03 9.56
CA GLY A 66 0.65 7.84 10.76
C GLY A 66 -0.76 8.41 10.86
N LEU A 67 -1.66 8.04 9.94
CA LEU A 67 -3.03 8.53 9.88
C LEU A 67 -4.02 7.45 10.33
N THR A 68 -5.12 7.90 10.93
CA THR A 68 -6.30 7.06 11.14
C THR A 68 -6.99 6.77 9.80
N PRO A 69 -7.84 5.73 9.71
CA PRO A 69 -8.60 5.43 8.48
C PRO A 69 -9.38 6.63 7.93
N ALA A 70 -10.03 7.40 8.81
CA ALA A 70 -10.78 8.60 8.42
C ALA A 70 -9.87 9.71 7.87
N ALA A 71 -8.75 10.00 8.54
CA ALA A 71 -7.82 11.02 8.08
C ALA A 71 -7.15 10.62 6.75
N PHE A 72 -6.80 9.34 6.58
CA PHE A 72 -6.28 8.82 5.32
C PHE A 72 -7.30 8.93 4.19
N LEU A 73 -8.56 8.56 4.41
CA LEU A 73 -9.62 8.74 3.43
C LEU A 73 -9.78 10.21 3.03
N GLN A 74 -9.80 11.13 3.99
CA GLN A 74 -9.89 12.57 3.69
C GLN A 74 -8.73 13.05 2.81
N GLN A 75 -7.51 12.54 3.02
CA GLN A 75 -6.40 12.84 2.11
C GLN A 75 -6.67 12.34 0.69
N LEU A 76 -7.17 11.11 0.51
CA LEU A 76 -7.50 10.61 -0.82
C LEU A 76 -8.62 11.44 -1.49
N LEU A 77 -9.67 11.77 -0.75
CA LEU A 77 -10.76 12.63 -1.25
C LEU A 77 -10.23 14.01 -1.67
N SER A 78 -9.31 14.60 -0.90
CA SER A 78 -8.66 15.87 -1.24
C SER A 78 -7.83 15.84 -2.53
N LYS A 79 -7.44 14.65 -2.99
CA LYS A 79 -6.74 14.42 -4.27
C LYS A 79 -7.68 13.97 -5.38
N GLY A 80 -8.99 14.06 -5.15
CA GLY A 80 -10.02 13.81 -6.15
C GLY A 80 -10.54 12.38 -6.16
N LEU A 81 -10.24 11.57 -5.12
CA LEU A 81 -10.85 10.24 -5.02
C LEU A 81 -12.37 10.40 -4.94
N ALA A 82 -13.07 9.71 -5.83
CA ALA A 82 -14.52 9.69 -5.94
C ALA A 82 -15.02 8.30 -6.35
N LYS A 83 -16.35 8.15 -6.44
CA LYS A 83 -16.98 6.97 -7.06
C LYS A 83 -16.33 6.68 -8.42
N GLU A 84 -16.10 5.39 -8.72
CA GLU A 84 -15.50 4.91 -9.98
C GLU A 84 -14.05 5.39 -10.25
N SER A 85 -13.37 5.94 -9.25
CA SER A 85 -11.95 6.34 -9.43
C SER A 85 -11.06 5.13 -9.67
N PHE A 86 -11.26 4.04 -8.92
CA PHE A 86 -10.46 2.83 -9.01
C PHE A 86 -11.34 1.59 -8.88
N GLU A 87 -10.94 0.52 -9.57
CA GLU A 87 -11.50 -0.83 -9.40
C GLU A 87 -10.88 -1.51 -8.17
N GLU A 88 -9.60 -1.23 -7.91
CA GLU A 88 -8.81 -1.86 -6.85
C GLU A 88 -7.96 -0.84 -6.10
N ILE A 89 -7.89 -0.98 -4.79
CA ILE A 89 -6.97 -0.27 -3.89
C ILE A 89 -6.15 -1.31 -3.15
N ALA A 90 -4.83 -1.21 -3.17
CA ALA A 90 -3.92 -2.10 -2.43
C ALA A 90 -3.09 -1.29 -1.43
N LEU A 91 -3.18 -1.65 -0.15
CA LEU A 91 -2.39 -1.07 0.92
C LEU A 91 -1.16 -1.93 1.17
N MET A 92 0.03 -1.39 0.93
CA MET A 92 1.32 -2.04 1.16
C MET A 92 1.92 -1.48 2.45
N ALA A 93 1.52 -2.04 3.59
CA ALA A 93 1.99 -1.60 4.91
C ALA A 93 1.91 -2.75 5.92
N CYS A 94 2.73 -2.74 6.96
CA CYS A 94 2.72 -3.81 7.97
C CYS A 94 1.37 -3.90 8.71
N GLN A 95 0.78 -5.09 8.79
CA GLN A 95 -0.35 -5.43 9.68
C GLN A 95 -1.65 -4.62 9.51
N VAL A 96 -1.78 -3.80 8.48
CA VAL A 96 -2.98 -2.95 8.28
C VAL A 96 -4.24 -3.76 7.95
N GLY A 97 -4.06 -4.97 7.40
CA GLY A 97 -5.11 -5.96 7.18
C GLY A 97 -4.98 -7.16 8.12
N ALA A 98 -4.36 -7.01 9.30
CA ALA A 98 -4.03 -8.13 10.17
C ALA A 98 -5.23 -9.04 10.43
N GLN A 99 -4.99 -10.34 10.28
CA GLN A 99 -5.92 -11.41 10.63
C GLN A 99 -5.23 -12.35 11.59
N SER A 100 -5.98 -12.83 12.59
CA SER A 100 -5.54 -13.91 13.47
C SER A 100 -6.28 -15.19 13.07
N GLN A 101 -5.62 -16.34 13.14
CA GLN A 101 -6.28 -17.63 12.93
C GLN A 101 -7.43 -17.87 13.93
N THR A 102 -7.32 -17.30 15.13
CA THR A 102 -8.38 -17.37 16.15
C THR A 102 -9.46 -16.32 15.95
N ASN A 103 -9.42 -15.54 14.86
CA ASN A 103 -10.28 -14.39 14.62
C ASN A 103 -10.29 -13.36 15.77
N SER A 104 -9.25 -13.34 16.61
CA SER A 104 -9.12 -12.42 17.74
C SER A 104 -9.01 -10.95 17.33
N ILE A 105 -8.69 -10.68 16.06
CA ILE A 105 -8.63 -9.32 15.50
C ILE A 105 -9.98 -8.99 14.84
N ALA A 106 -10.89 -8.45 15.64
CA ALA A 106 -12.22 -8.05 15.18
C ALA A 106 -12.16 -6.87 14.19
N GLY A 107 -11.35 -5.85 14.51
CA GLY A 107 -11.17 -4.64 13.70
C GLY A 107 -9.70 -4.40 13.34
N ASN A 108 -9.48 -3.80 12.18
CA ASN A 108 -8.17 -3.32 11.73
C ASN A 108 -8.36 -2.11 10.80
N PHE A 109 -7.25 -1.43 10.50
CA PHE A 109 -7.22 -0.23 9.66
C PHE A 109 -7.96 -0.45 8.34
N ALA A 110 -7.67 -1.57 7.65
CA ALA A 110 -8.21 -1.83 6.33
C ALA A 110 -9.73 -2.09 6.35
N LYS A 111 -10.25 -2.83 7.33
CA LYS A 111 -11.70 -3.04 7.52
C LYS A 111 -12.43 -1.72 7.75
N GLU A 112 -11.89 -0.86 8.61
CA GLU A 112 -12.49 0.44 8.90
C GLU A 112 -12.43 1.37 7.68
N LEU A 113 -11.30 1.40 6.96
CA LEU A 113 -11.18 2.15 5.71
C LEU A 113 -12.19 1.65 4.67
N LYS A 114 -12.37 0.32 4.53
CA LYS A 114 -13.34 -0.27 3.60
C LYS A 114 -14.76 0.20 3.92
N ARG A 115 -15.15 0.19 5.19
CA ARG A 115 -16.45 0.70 5.65
C ARG A 115 -16.64 2.17 5.27
N LEU A 116 -15.63 3.01 5.51
CA LEU A 116 -15.69 4.44 5.18
C LEU A 116 -15.74 4.70 3.67
N LEU A 117 -14.99 3.95 2.87
CA LEU A 117 -15.04 4.03 1.40
C LEU A 117 -16.44 3.72 0.87
N VAL A 118 -17.08 2.66 1.38
CA VAL A 118 -18.45 2.29 1.01
C VAL A 118 -19.45 3.39 1.40
N GLN A 119 -19.28 4.04 2.55
CA GLN A 119 -20.11 5.18 2.97
C GLN A 119 -19.97 6.39 2.02
N GLN A 120 -18.83 6.54 1.34
CA GLN A 120 -18.62 7.55 0.29
C GLN A 120 -19.06 7.07 -1.11
N GLY A 121 -19.69 5.89 -1.23
CA GLY A 121 -20.08 5.30 -2.50
C GLY A 121 -18.93 4.72 -3.32
N ILE A 122 -17.74 4.57 -2.72
CA ILE A 122 -16.54 4.03 -3.37
C ILE A 122 -16.49 2.52 -3.13
N VAL A 123 -16.85 1.74 -4.15
CA VAL A 123 -16.99 0.28 -4.07
C VAL A 123 -15.75 -0.49 -4.55
N ALA A 124 -14.58 0.15 -4.59
CA ALA A 124 -13.33 -0.48 -4.99
C ALA A 124 -13.00 -1.71 -4.12
N LYS A 125 -12.41 -2.76 -4.73
CA LYS A 125 -11.83 -3.88 -3.98
C LYS A 125 -10.66 -3.35 -3.16
N LEU A 126 -10.60 -3.66 -1.88
CA LEU A 126 -9.50 -3.25 -1.01
C LEU A 126 -8.65 -4.46 -0.66
N TYR A 127 -7.36 -4.41 -0.94
CA TYR A 127 -6.40 -5.43 -0.60
C TYR A 127 -5.46 -4.92 0.49
N ALA A 128 -5.20 -5.76 1.49
CA ALA A 128 -4.29 -5.44 2.58
C ALA A 128 -3.57 -6.69 3.09
N PRO A 129 -2.32 -6.56 3.56
CA PRO A 129 -1.56 -7.70 4.04
C PRO A 129 -2.10 -8.20 5.37
N ARG A 130 -2.25 -9.52 5.47
CA ARG A 130 -2.67 -10.22 6.69
C ARG A 130 -1.64 -10.19 7.83
N GLY A 131 -0.41 -9.75 7.55
CA GLY A 131 0.72 -9.76 8.47
C GLY A 131 1.75 -8.67 8.14
N THR A 132 3.01 -8.91 8.49
CA THR A 132 4.10 -7.94 8.29
C THR A 132 4.64 -8.04 6.87
N LEU A 133 4.49 -6.98 6.07
CA LEU A 133 5.11 -6.89 4.75
C LEU A 133 6.63 -6.80 4.91
N THR A 134 7.33 -7.80 4.37
CA THR A 134 8.77 -7.97 4.53
C THR A 134 9.45 -8.00 3.16
N TYR A 135 10.56 -7.29 3.07
CA TYR A 135 11.42 -7.24 1.89
C TYR A 135 12.74 -7.93 2.23
N VAL A 136 13.12 -8.92 1.44
CA VAL A 136 14.47 -9.50 1.51
C VAL A 136 15.35 -8.66 0.62
N VAL A 137 16.33 -7.99 1.23
CA VAL A 137 17.18 -7.00 0.57
C VAL A 137 18.63 -7.44 0.68
N HIS A 138 19.35 -7.45 -0.44
CA HIS A 138 20.81 -7.53 -0.45
C HIS A 138 21.44 -6.25 -0.97
N GLN A 139 22.74 -6.13 -0.73
CA GLN A 139 23.56 -5.05 -1.25
C GLN A 139 24.35 -5.53 -2.45
N GLU A 140 24.33 -4.74 -3.52
CA GLU A 140 25.21 -4.92 -4.68
C GLU A 140 26.18 -3.74 -4.77
N GLN A 141 27.38 -3.98 -5.30
CA GLN A 141 28.29 -2.92 -5.72
C GLN A 141 28.43 -2.93 -7.24
N LYS A 142 28.14 -1.79 -7.87
CA LYS A 142 28.32 -1.58 -9.31
C LYS A 142 28.97 -0.23 -9.54
N LEU A 143 30.00 -0.16 -10.39
CA LEU A 143 30.68 1.09 -10.74
C LEU A 143 31.14 1.93 -9.51
N GLY A 144 31.57 1.25 -8.43
CA GLY A 144 31.99 1.91 -7.18
C GLY A 144 30.85 2.47 -6.31
N GLN A 145 29.59 2.28 -6.71
CA GLN A 145 28.41 2.68 -5.93
C GLN A 145 27.73 1.47 -5.28
N ARG A 146 27.18 1.67 -4.08
CA ARG A 146 26.38 0.66 -3.37
C ARG A 146 24.92 0.81 -3.79
N PHE A 147 24.31 -0.29 -4.17
CA PHE A 147 22.90 -0.39 -4.50
C PHE A 147 22.22 -1.37 -3.55
N TYR A 148 20.96 -1.12 -3.25
CA TYR A 148 20.10 -2.09 -2.59
C TYR A 148 19.19 -2.72 -3.64
N VAL A 149 19.06 -4.04 -3.58
CA VAL A 149 18.20 -4.81 -4.48
C VAL A 149 17.28 -5.66 -3.63
N VAL A 150 16.02 -5.74 -4.04
CA VAL A 150 15.01 -6.59 -3.39
C VAL A 150 14.94 -7.90 -4.15
N ASP A 151 15.35 -8.99 -3.51
CA ASP A 151 15.26 -10.34 -4.08
C ASP A 151 13.83 -10.87 -4.04
N SER A 152 13.14 -10.62 -2.93
CA SER A 152 11.78 -11.10 -2.74
C SER A 152 10.98 -10.24 -1.76
N MET A 153 9.65 -10.34 -1.87
CA MET A 153 8.68 -9.74 -0.98
C MET A 153 7.72 -10.82 -0.47
N HIS A 154 7.44 -10.81 0.82
CA HIS A 154 6.52 -11.75 1.45
C HIS A 154 5.76 -11.10 2.60
N ILE A 155 4.64 -11.71 3.00
CA ILE A 155 3.89 -11.33 4.19
C ILE A 155 4.23 -12.33 5.30
N ALA A 156 4.97 -11.87 6.31
CA ALA A 156 5.33 -12.66 7.46
C ALA A 156 4.17 -12.69 8.47
N CYS A 157 3.77 -13.91 8.84
CA CYS A 157 2.78 -14.19 9.88
C CYS A 157 3.36 -15.19 10.88
N PRO A 158 2.79 -15.31 12.09
CA PRO A 158 3.28 -16.26 13.11
C PRO A 158 3.37 -17.70 12.60
N GLU A 159 2.47 -18.11 11.71
CA GLU A 159 2.40 -19.49 11.21
C GLU A 159 3.32 -19.78 10.02
N ARG A 160 3.58 -18.80 9.14
CA ARG A 160 4.45 -18.94 7.95
C ARG A 160 4.67 -17.59 7.24
N ASN A 161 5.60 -17.60 6.28
CA ASN A 161 5.77 -16.52 5.30
C ASN A 161 4.93 -16.83 4.05
N TYR A 162 4.03 -15.92 3.69
CA TYR A 162 3.19 -16.02 2.49
C TYR A 162 3.83 -15.25 1.33
N PRO A 163 3.87 -15.81 0.10
CA PRO A 163 4.10 -15.02 -1.10
C PRO A 163 3.16 -13.81 -1.13
N LEU A 164 3.61 -12.68 -1.69
CA LEU A 164 2.87 -11.42 -1.63
C LEU A 164 1.41 -11.55 -2.12
N GLN A 165 1.20 -12.28 -3.22
CA GLN A 165 -0.12 -12.55 -3.80
C GLN A 165 -1.07 -13.36 -2.89
N GLU A 166 -0.52 -14.23 -2.03
CA GLU A 166 -1.30 -15.03 -1.08
C GLU A 166 -1.53 -14.28 0.24
N GLY A 167 -0.60 -13.40 0.61
CA GLY A 167 -0.64 -12.62 1.85
C GLY A 167 -1.45 -11.33 1.74
N LEU A 168 -1.64 -10.78 0.53
CA LEU A 168 -2.53 -9.66 0.24
C LEU A 168 -3.96 -10.16 0.11
N LEU A 169 -4.75 -9.98 1.16
CA LEU A 169 -6.12 -10.48 1.21
C LEU A 169 -7.10 -9.39 0.80
N LEU A 170 -8.14 -9.81 0.10
CA LEU A 170 -9.32 -8.99 -0.12
C LEU A 170 -10.00 -8.73 1.23
N VAL A 171 -10.13 -7.46 1.57
CA VAL A 171 -10.83 -7.00 2.77
C VAL A 171 -12.33 -7.09 2.52
N GLN A 172 -12.99 -7.88 3.36
CA GLN A 172 -14.44 -8.05 3.39
C GLN A 172 -15.12 -6.92 4.16
#